data_AF-A0A9D9JKC8-F1
#
_entry.id   AF-A0A9D9JKC8-F1
#
_cell.length_a   1.000
_cell.length_b   1.000
_cell.length_c   1.000
_cell.angle_alpha   90.00
_cell.angle_beta   90.00
_cell.angle_gamma   90.00
#
_symmetry.space_group_name_H-M   'P 1'
#
loop_
_entity.id
_entity.type
_entity.pdbx_description
1 polymer ?
#
loop_
_entity_poly.entity_id
_entity_poly.type
_entity_poly.pdbx_seq_one_letter_code
_entity_poly.pdbx_strand_id
1 'polypeptide(L)' 'MPMLEIVVARKEPLTTDQKRAFAREAVEIFHRVLGTPPGRLRLAFYELRPEESLDLLTAESSEDTHRH' A
#
# COMPACT_ATOMS: atom_id res chain seq x y z
N MET A 1 12.92 4.00 -16.99
CA MET A 1 11.79 3.08 -16.71
C MET A 1 11.23 3.50 -15.37
N PRO A 2 9.95 3.91 -15.28
CA PRO A 2 9.38 4.36 -14.02
C PRO A 2 9.17 3.20 -13.04
N MET A 3 9.27 3.51 -11.76
CA MET A 3 8.95 2.63 -10.64
C MET A 3 7.81 3.27 -9.84
N LEU A 4 6.80 2.46 -9.50
CA LEU A 4 5.72 2.85 -8.60
C LEU A 4 5.70 1.88 -7.41
N GLU A 5 5.87 2.42 -6.22
CA GLU A 5 5.82 1.69 -4.96
C GLU A 5 4.55 2.05 -4.21
N ILE A 6 3.78 1.03 -3.83
CA ILE A 6 2.55 1.18 -3.07
C ILE A 6 2.86 0.67 -1.68
N VAL A 7 3.02 1.60 -0.74
CA VAL A 7 3.17 1.29 0.67
C VAL A 7 1.81 1.46 1.33
N VAL A 8 1.28 0.39 1.92
CA VAL A 8 -0.01 0.41 2.59
C VAL A 8 0.08 -0.33 3.92
N ALA A 9 -0.44 0.29 4.98
CA ALA A 9 -0.63 -0.34 6.28
C ALA A 9 -2.13 -0.52 6.51
N ARG A 10 -2.56 -1.76 6.76
CA ARG A 10 -3.98 -2.08 6.97
C ARG A 10 -4.13 -3.39 7.73
N LYS A 11 -5.25 -3.53 8.47
CA LYS A 11 -5.58 -4.75 9.23
C LYS A 11 -5.81 -5.96 8.33
N GLU A 12 -6.51 -5.75 7.21
CA GLU A 12 -6.85 -6.80 6.25
C GLU A 12 -5.98 -6.65 4.99
N PRO A 13 -5.21 -7.68 4.58
CA PRO A 13 -4.38 -7.58 3.40
C PRO A 13 -5.15 -7.26 2.11
N LEU A 14 -4.46 -6.68 1.12
CA LEU A 14 -5.00 -6.53 -0.23
C LEU A 14 -5.16 -7.91 -0.89
N THR A 15 -6.33 -8.14 -1.49
CA THR A 15 -6.55 -9.35 -2.29
C THR A 15 -5.77 -9.26 -3.61
N THR A 16 -5.47 -10.42 -4.20
CA THR A 16 -4.82 -10.50 -5.51
C THR A 16 -5.61 -9.75 -6.58
N ASP A 17 -6.94 -9.80 -6.53
CA ASP A 17 -7.81 -9.11 -7.50
C ASP A 17 -7.75 -7.60 -7.35
N GLN A 18 -7.70 -7.08 -6.11
CA GLN A 18 -7.47 -5.66 -5.85
C GLN A 18 -6.12 -5.19 -6.41
N LYS A 19 -5.04 -5.94 -6.14
CA LYS A 19 -3.71 -5.63 -6.68
C LYS A 19 -3.69 -5.66 -8.20
N ARG A 20 -4.39 -6.63 -8.82
CA ARG A 20 -4.51 -6.75 -10.28
C ARG A 20 -5.27 -5.57 -10.89
N ALA A 21 -6.39 -5.18 -10.28
CA ALA A 21 -7.18 -4.03 -10.73
C ALA A 21 -6.34 -2.74 -10.66
N PHE A 22 -5.65 -2.50 -9.54
CA PHE A 22 -4.75 -1.37 -9.38
C PHE A 22 -3.63 -1.36 -10.43
N ALA A 23 -2.97 -2.51 -10.64
CA ALA A 23 -1.86 -2.61 -11.59
C ALA A 23 -2.29 -2.26 -13.03
N ARG A 24 -3.49 -2.67 -13.45
CA ARG A 24 -4.05 -2.33 -14.77
C ARG A 24 -4.24 -0.81 -14.91
N GLU A 25 -4.91 -0.19 -13.94
CA GLU A 25 -5.14 1.26 -13.95
C GLU A 25 -3.83 2.05 -13.90
N ALA A 26 -2.86 1.62 -13.08
CA ALA A 26 -1.56 2.27 -13.00
C ALA A 26 -0.82 2.23 -14.34
N VAL A 27 -0.83 1.09 -15.05
CA VAL A 27 -0.23 0.99 -16.39
C VAL A 27 -0.88 1.97 -17.36
N GLU A 28 -2.22 2.05 -17.37
CA GLU A 28 -2.95 2.98 -18.25
C GLU A 28 -2.64 4.45 -17.93
N ILE A 29 -2.58 4.82 -16.65
CA ILE A 29 -2.21 6.18 -16.22
C ILE A 29 -0.80 6.52 -16.69
N PHE A 30 0.18 5.65 -16.42
CA PHE A 30 1.57 5.88 -16.80
C PHE A 30 1.76 5.90 -18.32
N HIS A 31 0.97 5.10 -19.05
CA HIS A 31 0.95 5.15 -20.50
C HIS A 31 0.40 6.49 -21.01
N ARG A 32 -0.76 6.90 -20.53
CA ARG A 32 -1.46 8.11 -21.00
C ARG A 32 -0.76 9.42 -20.61
N VAL A 33 -0.25 9.52 -19.39
CA VAL A 33 0.29 10.78 -18.85
C VAL A 33 1.77 10.93 -19.16
N LEU A 34 2.53 9.84 -19.05
CA LEU A 34 4.00 9.87 -19.17
C LEU A 34 4.51 9.19 -20.45
N GLY A 35 3.61 8.67 -21.30
CA GLY A 35 4.00 7.94 -22.51
C GLY A 35 4.71 6.61 -22.22
N THR A 36 4.55 6.05 -21.01
CA THR A 36 5.25 4.81 -20.63
C THR A 36 4.73 3.64 -21.48
N PRO A 37 5.59 2.93 -22.23
CA PRO A 37 5.14 1.77 -22.99
C PRO A 37 4.65 0.64 -22.06
N PRO A 38 3.63 -0.14 -22.48
CA PRO A 38 3.19 -1.33 -21.75
C PRO A 38 4.37 -2.28 -21.46
N GLY A 39 4.37 -2.86 -20.25
CA GLY A 39 5.44 -3.76 -19.79
C GLY A 39 6.70 -3.07 -19.25
N ARG A 40 6.78 -1.72 -19.27
CA ARG A 40 7.95 -0.98 -18.75
C ARG A 40 7.74 -0.34 -17.38
N LEU A 41 6.50 -0.29 -16.89
CA LEU A 41 6.21 0.13 -15.53
C LEU A 41 6.63 -0.97 -14.56
N ARG A 42 7.53 -0.64 -13.62
CA ARG A 42 7.84 -1.51 -12.49
C ARG A 42 6.91 -1.14 -11.34
N LEU A 43 6.30 -2.15 -10.73
CA LEU A 43 5.28 -1.99 -9.68
C LEU A 43 5.63 -2.89 -8.50
N ALA A 44 5.61 -2.34 -7.29
CA ALA A 44 5.81 -3.10 -6.06
C ALA A 44 4.76 -2.74 -5.01
N PHE A 45 4.24 -3.74 -4.31
CA PHE A 45 3.36 -3.56 -3.16
C PHE A 45 4.14 -3.92 -1.89
N TYR A 46 4.18 -2.99 -0.94
CA TYR A 46 4.71 -3.18 0.40
C TYR A 46 3.53 -3.08 1.37
N GLU A 47 3.07 -4.24 1.83
CA GLU A 47 2.03 -4.31 2.87
C GLU A 47 2.69 -4.37 4.23
N LEU A 48 2.52 -3.28 4.98
CA LEU A 48 3.01 -3.15 6.34
C LEU A 48 1.94 -3.69 7.31
N ARG A 49 2.40 -4.34 8.37
CA ARG A 49 1.52 -4.62 9.51
C ARG A 49 1.14 -3.29 10.18
N PRO A 50 -0.05 -3.19 10.81
CA PRO A 50 -0.45 -1.95 11.48
C PRO A 50 0.60 -1.42 12.46
N GLU A 51 1.22 -2.30 13.24
CA GLU A 51 2.30 -1.97 14.19
C GLU A 51 3.60 -1.45 13.53
N GLU A 52 3.75 -1.58 12.22
CA GLU A 52 4.87 -1.04 11.42
C GLU A 52 4.55 0.34 10.84
N SER A 53 3.42 0.95 11.24
CA SER A 53 2.91 2.23 10.75
C SER A 53 2.44 3.13 11.90
N LEU A 54 1.93 4.33 11.60
CA LEU A 54 1.41 5.25 12.63
C LEU A 54 0.30 4.65 13.51
N ASP A 55 -0.35 3.57 13.08
CA ASP A 55 -1.32 2.82 13.89
C ASP A 55 -0.71 2.34 15.23
N LEU A 56 0.62 2.20 15.33
CA LEU A 56 1.31 1.90 16.60
C LEU A 56 1.00 2.92 17.71
N LEU A 57 0.73 4.19 17.36
CA LEU A 57 0.39 5.25 18.32
C LEU A 57 -1.04 5.13 18.86
N THR A 58 -1.88 4.27 18.26
CA THR A 58 -3.27 4.06 18.67
C THR A 58 -3.47 2.81 19.52
N ALA A 59 -2.48 1.92 19.57
CA ALA A 59 -2.53 0.68 20.35
C ALA A 59 -2.34 0.90 21.87
N GLU A 60 -1.79 2.04 22.28
CA GLU A 60 -1.52 2.39 23.69
C GLU A 60 -2.61 3.30 24.27
N SER A 61 -3.82 2.78 24.50
CA SER A 61 -4.81 3.47 25.36
C SER A 61 -5.64 2.54 26.24
N SER A 62 -5.20 1.29 26.43
CA SER A 62 -5.94 0.30 27.23
C SER A 62 -5.19 -0.26 28.45
N GLU A 63 -3.89 0.01 28.61
CA GLU A 63 -3.10 -0.58 29.72
C GLU A 63 -2.90 0.35 30.94
N ASP A 64 -3.18 1.65 30.82
CA ASP A 64 -2.97 2.60 31.93
C ASP A 64 -4.15 2.75 32.91
N THR A 65 -5.25 2.01 32.74
CA THR A 65 -6.46 2.21 33.59
C THR A 65 -6.54 1.24 34.79
N HIS A 66 -5.52 0.45 35.12
CA HIS A 66 -5.59 -0.54 36.22
C HIS A 66 -4.49 -0.42 37.30
N ARG A 67 -3.79 0.72 37.36
CA ARG A 67 -2.95 1.06 38.51
C ARG A 67 -3.43 2.34 39.16
N HIS A 68 -4.42 2.25 40.05
CA HIS A 68 -4.58 3.12 41.22
C HIS A 68 -5.49 2.48 42.25
#